data_AF-D8M181-F1
#
_entry.id   AF-D8M181-F1
#
_cell.length_a   1.000
_cell.length_b   1.000
_cell.length_c   1.000
_cell.angle_alpha   90.00
_cell.angle_beta   90.00
_cell.angle_gamma   90.00
#
_symmetry.space_group_name_H-M   'P 1'
#
loop_
_entity.id
_entity.type
_entity.pdbx_description
1 polymer ?
#
loop_
_entity_poly.entity_id
_entity_poly.type
_entity_poly.pdbx_seq_one_letter_code
_entity_poly.pdbx_strand_id
1 'polypeptide(L)'
;MNYLFFFIVTLLPHFVLSVIIPIKPFDIGNATLIEQSLYVIANHTSPLSLLKKSNNAYIEIDIDMQSKISETDSFAEMEMLIASVEKYNSIGYMEDGKQIICCDSKAYENKRCSNPNKFIINQEPSKDLFYKRFVFTGEKQQARLLFPVPKDNTYFVILGVCDPSVHNTHISGHITAMSSYGHLPGSTFGLLPFMKVMAVFFSVLLCIWIYRCCSYRKELMSVHLLIFVVLITLIADCIGQVWSLSLFNENGVYSQSVTVLSLITSAFTRALSRCIALALVLG
;
A
#
# COMPACT_ATOMS: atom_id res chain seq x y z
N MET A 1 -32.51 12.72 -23.73
CA MET A 1 -31.06 12.73 -23.97
C MET A 1 -30.27 13.49 -22.90
N ASN A 2 -30.72 13.52 -21.63
CA ASN A 2 -30.03 14.23 -20.53
C ASN A 2 -29.86 13.40 -19.23
N TYR A 3 -30.36 12.17 -19.17
CA TYR A 3 -30.24 11.31 -17.98
C TYR A 3 -29.07 10.30 -18.06
N LEU A 4 -28.53 10.04 -19.26
CA LEU A 4 -27.41 9.11 -19.45
C LEU A 4 -26.07 9.70 -19.01
N PHE A 5 -25.94 11.04 -19.01
CA PHE A 5 -24.71 11.73 -18.63
C PHE A 5 -24.53 11.78 -17.09
N PHE A 6 -25.62 11.73 -16.33
CA PHE A 6 -25.58 11.79 -14.86
C PHE A 6 -25.18 10.47 -14.21
N PHE A 7 -25.36 9.34 -14.90
CA PHE A 7 -25.02 8.01 -14.38
C PHE A 7 -23.54 7.63 -14.59
N ILE A 8 -22.80 8.38 -15.41
CA ILE A 8 -21.37 8.14 -15.67
C ILE A 8 -20.49 8.78 -14.59
N VAL A 9 -21.02 9.73 -13.82
CA VAL A 9 -20.27 10.45 -12.76
C VAL A 9 -20.32 9.73 -11.40
N THR A 10 -21.19 8.73 -11.22
CA THR A 10 -21.38 8.04 -9.92
C THR A 10 -20.61 6.74 -9.75
N LEU A 11 -19.81 6.32 -10.74
CA LEU A 11 -18.91 5.17 -10.63
C LEU A 11 -17.47 5.66 -10.48
N LEU A 12 -17.18 6.34 -9.37
CA LEU A 12 -15.81 6.48 -8.89
C LEU A 12 -15.29 5.07 -8.55
N PRO A 13 -14.26 4.55 -9.23
CA PRO A 13 -13.52 3.44 -8.66
C PRO A 13 -12.85 3.96 -7.39
N HIS A 14 -12.95 3.20 -6.29
CA HIS A 14 -12.21 3.47 -5.07
C HIS A 14 -10.76 3.80 -5.41
N PHE A 15 -10.37 5.03 -5.08
CA PHE A 15 -9.00 5.49 -5.15
C PHE A 15 -8.14 4.57 -4.30
N VAL A 16 -7.27 3.78 -4.94
CA VAL A 16 -6.08 3.25 -4.26
C VAL A 16 -5.01 4.33 -4.42
N LEU A 17 -5.05 5.33 -3.55
CA LEU A 17 -3.99 6.35 -3.47
C LEU A 17 -2.82 5.78 -2.64
N SER A 18 -1.64 5.74 -3.26
CA SER A 18 -0.29 5.66 -2.68
C SER A 18 0.07 4.49 -1.75
N VAL A 19 1.17 3.79 -2.05
CA VAL A 19 1.96 3.02 -1.07
C VAL A 19 3.40 3.56 -0.99
N ILE A 20 3.49 4.88 -0.90
CA ILE A 20 4.38 5.51 0.07
C ILE A 20 3.40 6.10 1.05
N ILE A 21 3.45 5.71 2.32
CA ILE A 21 2.62 6.34 3.33
C ILE A 21 3.43 7.52 3.85
N PRO A 22 3.24 8.75 3.32
CA PRO A 22 3.81 9.91 3.97
C PRO A 22 3.19 9.99 5.36
N ILE A 23 4.02 10.08 6.39
CA ILE A 23 3.56 10.51 7.70
C ILE A 23 3.30 12.00 7.53
N LYS A 24 2.04 12.36 7.29
CA LYS A 24 1.65 13.76 7.18
C LYS A 24 2.10 14.48 8.46
N PRO A 25 2.64 15.71 8.33
CA PRO A 25 3.03 16.50 9.49
C PRO A 25 1.87 16.58 10.48
N PHE A 26 2.10 16.13 11.71
CA PHE A 26 1.10 16.18 12.77
C PHE A 26 1.71 16.75 14.05
N ASP A 27 0.97 17.67 14.67
CA ASP A 27 1.37 18.31 15.92
C ASP A 27 1.17 17.35 17.08
N ILE A 28 2.24 17.09 17.85
CA ILE A 28 2.13 16.26 19.03
C ILE A 28 1.88 17.16 20.23
N GLY A 29 0.61 17.25 20.61
CA GLY A 29 0.18 17.94 21.83
C GLY A 29 -0.25 17.00 22.96
N ASN A 30 -0.40 15.70 22.69
CA ASN A 30 -0.87 14.66 23.60
C ASN A 30 -0.28 13.29 23.19
N ALA A 31 -0.52 12.26 24.00
CA ALA A 31 -0.19 10.88 23.64
C ALA A 31 -0.87 10.48 22.32
N THR A 32 -0.08 9.95 21.37
CA THR A 32 -0.54 9.59 20.02
C THR A 32 0.12 8.30 19.57
N LEU A 33 -0.61 7.51 18.77
CA LEU A 33 -0.13 6.24 18.23
C LEU A 33 -0.49 6.16 16.75
N ILE A 34 0.51 5.90 15.92
CA ILE A 34 0.42 5.71 14.48
C ILE A 34 0.77 4.25 14.21
N GLU A 35 -0.17 3.53 13.61
CA GLU A 35 0.00 2.13 13.25
C GLU A 35 -0.15 1.95 11.75
N GLN A 36 0.82 1.27 11.14
CA GLN A 36 0.83 0.96 9.71
C GLN A 36 1.16 -0.52 9.51
N SER A 37 0.33 -1.25 8.77
CA SER A 37 0.64 -2.62 8.36
C SER A 37 1.24 -2.65 6.94
N LEU A 38 2.32 -3.40 6.77
CA LEU A 38 3.09 -3.51 5.54
C LEU A 38 3.38 -4.98 5.27
N TYR A 39 2.92 -5.51 4.13
CA TYR A 39 3.25 -6.87 3.71
C TYR A 39 4.47 -6.85 2.79
N VAL A 40 5.58 -7.44 3.27
CA VAL A 40 6.88 -7.40 2.63
C VAL A 40 7.33 -8.81 2.27
N ILE A 41 7.82 -8.99 1.04
CA ILE A 41 8.35 -10.28 0.56
C ILE A 41 9.87 -10.22 0.62
N ALA A 42 10.45 -11.09 1.46
CA ALA A 42 11.87 -11.17 1.74
C ALA A 42 12.61 -12.17 0.86
N ASN A 43 11.98 -13.30 0.51
CA ASN A 43 12.70 -14.41 -0.13
C ASN A 43 12.08 -14.91 -1.45
N HIS A 44 12.89 -15.62 -2.23
CA HIS A 44 12.64 -15.98 -3.63
C HIS A 44 11.72 -17.18 -3.87
N THR A 45 10.77 -17.45 -2.97
CA THR A 45 9.90 -18.64 -3.06
C THR A 45 8.82 -18.54 -4.13
N SER A 46 8.67 -17.39 -4.79
CA SER A 46 7.75 -17.25 -5.92
C SER A 46 8.37 -17.84 -7.21
N PRO A 47 7.60 -18.58 -8.03
CA PRO A 47 8.10 -19.22 -9.26
C PRO A 47 8.58 -18.24 -10.33
N LEU A 48 8.41 -16.93 -10.12
CA LEU A 48 8.84 -15.85 -11.00
C LEU A 48 10.22 -15.25 -10.61
N SER A 49 10.90 -15.82 -9.62
CA SER A 49 12.23 -15.39 -9.13
C SER A 49 13.36 -15.52 -10.16
N LEU A 50 13.11 -16.14 -11.30
CA LEU A 50 14.08 -16.28 -12.39
C LEU A 50 14.30 -15.00 -13.22
N LEU A 51 13.50 -13.94 -13.02
CA LEU A 51 13.46 -12.80 -13.94
C LEU A 51 14.09 -11.49 -13.43
N LYS A 52 14.54 -11.36 -12.17
CA LYS A 52 15.13 -10.09 -11.69
C LYS A 52 16.21 -10.26 -10.61
N LYS A 53 17.27 -9.45 -10.71
CA LYS A 53 18.38 -9.34 -9.75
C LYS A 53 17.85 -8.84 -8.40
N SER A 54 18.07 -9.63 -7.36
CA SER A 54 17.54 -9.41 -6.01
C SER A 54 18.24 -8.25 -5.30
N ASN A 55 17.44 -7.30 -4.81
CA ASN A 55 17.86 -6.41 -3.73
C ASN A 55 17.35 -6.97 -2.41
N ASN A 56 18.10 -6.80 -1.31
CA ASN A 56 17.66 -7.23 0.01
C ASN A 56 16.34 -6.51 0.37
N ALA A 57 15.35 -7.23 0.91
CA ALA A 57 14.13 -6.62 1.42
C ALA A 57 14.38 -5.88 2.73
N TYR A 58 13.82 -4.67 2.86
CA TYR A 58 13.96 -3.85 4.04
C TYR A 58 12.75 -2.94 4.26
N ILE A 59 12.56 -2.53 5.51
CA ILE A 59 11.67 -1.45 5.89
C ILE A 59 12.54 -0.29 6.34
N GLU A 60 12.37 0.85 5.70
CA GLU A 60 13.07 2.08 5.98
C GLU A 60 12.10 3.10 6.56
N ILE A 61 12.54 3.78 7.63
CA ILE A 61 11.75 4.79 8.31
C ILE A 61 12.63 6.02 8.50
N ASP A 62 12.18 7.12 7.92
CA ASP A 62 12.81 8.43 8.06
C ASP A 62 11.88 9.34 8.86
N ILE A 63 12.38 9.83 10.00
CA ILE A 63 11.66 10.71 10.91
C ILE A 63 12.42 12.04 11.00
N ASP A 64 11.67 13.13 10.88
CA ASP A 64 12.11 14.51 11.09
C ASP A 64 11.28 15.11 12.23
N MET A 65 11.94 15.37 13.36
CA MET A 65 11.37 16.00 14.55
C MET A 65 11.85 17.44 14.61
N GLN A 66 10.93 18.38 14.78
CA GLN A 66 11.20 19.81 14.82
C GLN A 66 10.43 20.44 15.99
N SER A 67 10.97 21.52 16.58
CA SER A 67 10.20 22.31 17.53
C SER A 67 9.07 23.03 16.79
N LYS A 68 7.89 23.11 17.43
CA LYS A 68 6.73 23.80 16.84
C LYS A 68 6.92 25.32 16.88
N ILE A 69 7.53 25.82 17.95
CA ILE A 69 7.85 27.22 18.18
C ILE A 69 9.37 27.30 18.37
N SER A 70 10.02 28.15 17.57
CA SER A 70 11.46 28.44 17.69
C SER A 70 11.80 29.02 19.07
N GLU A 71 13.00 28.72 19.60
CA GLU A 71 13.53 29.30 20.85
C GLU A 71 12.77 28.96 22.15
N THR A 72 11.87 27.98 22.13
CA THR A 72 11.20 27.46 23.33
C THR A 72 11.62 26.02 23.58
N ASP A 73 11.72 25.62 24.85
CA ASP A 73 12.06 24.25 25.21
C ASP A 73 11.08 23.28 24.55
N SER A 74 11.64 22.21 23.98
CA SER A 74 10.90 21.17 23.29
C SER A 74 11.32 19.82 23.87
N PHE A 75 10.34 18.97 24.11
CA PHE A 75 10.59 17.63 24.63
C PHE A 75 9.59 16.65 24.03
N ALA A 76 10.10 15.54 23.49
CA ALA A 76 9.30 14.38 23.13
C ALA A 76 10.09 13.08 23.36
N GLU A 77 9.43 12.08 23.97
CA GLU A 77 9.91 10.70 24.02
C GLU A 77 9.03 9.86 23.08
N MET A 78 9.57 9.54 21.90
CA MET A 78 8.91 8.70 20.91
C MET A 78 9.45 7.27 20.98
N GLU A 79 8.55 6.31 20.87
CA GLU A 79 8.86 4.89 20.81
C GLU A 79 8.41 4.34 19.45
N MET A 80 9.29 3.55 18.85
CA MET A 80 9.04 2.86 17.60
C MET A 80 9.12 1.36 17.82
N LEU A 81 8.18 0.64 17.21
CA LEU A 81 8.11 -0.79 17.19
C LEU A 81 7.87 -1.29 15.76
N ILE A 82 8.69 -2.23 15.30
CA ILE A 82 8.47 -2.98 14.07
C ILE A 82 8.34 -4.44 14.46
N ALA A 83 7.17 -5.03 14.23
CA ALA A 83 6.89 -6.40 14.65
C ALA A 83 6.17 -7.16 13.54
N SER A 84 6.52 -8.42 13.32
CA SER A 84 5.67 -9.32 12.53
C SER A 84 4.28 -9.47 13.15
N VAL A 85 3.25 -9.80 12.37
CA VAL A 85 1.86 -9.95 12.88
C VAL A 85 1.73 -10.84 14.12
N GLU A 86 2.48 -11.95 14.16
CA GLU A 86 2.50 -12.87 15.31
C GLU A 86 3.04 -12.19 16.56
N LYS A 87 4.12 -11.42 16.42
CA LYS A 87 4.75 -10.67 17.51
C LYS A 87 3.90 -9.48 17.92
N TYR A 88 3.36 -8.74 16.96
CA TYR A 88 2.45 -7.62 17.19
C TYR A 88 1.26 -8.04 18.06
N ASN A 89 0.58 -9.15 17.72
CA ASN A 89 -0.58 -9.65 18.48
C ASN A 89 -0.27 -10.05 19.93
N SER A 90 1.02 -10.23 20.26
CA SER A 90 1.48 -10.60 21.60
C SER A 90 1.97 -9.42 22.45
N ILE A 91 1.95 -8.20 21.90
CA ILE A 91 2.41 -6.96 22.54
C ILE A 91 1.21 -6.20 23.10
N GLY A 92 1.40 -5.56 24.26
CA GLY A 92 0.30 -4.87 24.92
C GLY A 92 -0.76 -5.81 25.49
N TYR A 93 -1.98 -5.31 25.60
CA TYR A 93 -3.13 -6.07 26.07
C TYR A 93 -4.40 -5.65 25.32
N MET A 94 -5.42 -6.51 25.33
CA MET A 94 -6.71 -6.21 24.72
C MET A 94 -7.66 -5.64 25.76
N GLU A 95 -8.30 -4.51 25.44
CA GLU A 95 -9.36 -3.90 26.22
C GLU A 95 -10.48 -3.44 25.27
N ASP A 96 -11.72 -3.88 25.51
CA ASP A 96 -12.89 -3.55 24.67
C ASP A 96 -12.68 -3.79 23.16
N GLY A 97 -11.95 -4.84 22.81
CA GLY A 97 -11.64 -5.19 21.42
C GLY A 97 -10.57 -4.32 20.76
N LYS A 98 -9.92 -3.42 21.51
CA LYS A 98 -8.79 -2.59 21.06
C LYS A 98 -7.50 -3.07 21.69
N GLN A 99 -6.43 -3.06 20.91
CA GLN A 99 -5.10 -3.38 21.40
C GLN A 99 -4.47 -2.13 22.01
N ILE A 100 -4.17 -2.19 23.30
CA ILE A 100 -3.54 -1.12 24.06
C ILE A 100 -2.05 -1.42 24.20
N ILE A 101 -1.22 -0.52 23.65
CA ILE A 101 0.23 -0.70 23.55
C ILE A 101 0.97 0.23 24.51
N CYS A 102 0.44 1.42 24.78
CA CYS A 102 0.99 2.33 25.78
C CYS A 102 0.57 1.90 27.20
N CYS A 103 1.51 1.95 28.14
CA CYS A 103 1.25 1.83 29.57
C CYS A 103 0.72 3.16 30.11
N ASP A 104 -0.59 3.35 30.04
CA ASP A 104 -1.28 4.50 30.63
C ASP A 104 -1.45 4.32 32.15
N SER A 105 -1.89 5.38 32.85
CA SER A 105 -2.08 5.35 34.30
C SER A 105 -3.03 4.23 34.73
N LYS A 106 -4.09 3.95 33.96
CA LYS A 106 -5.04 2.87 34.21
C LYS A 106 -4.39 1.49 34.09
N ALA A 107 -3.58 1.24 33.07
CA ALA A 107 -2.84 -0.02 32.92
C ALA A 107 -1.83 -0.22 34.05
N TYR A 108 -1.16 0.86 34.48
CA TYR A 108 -0.21 0.83 35.58
C TYR A 108 -0.89 0.49 36.92
N GLU A 109 -1.98 1.19 37.25
CA GLU A 109 -2.78 0.92 38.47
C GLU A 109 -3.31 -0.52 38.51
N ASN A 110 -3.75 -1.03 37.36
CA ASN A 110 -4.23 -2.41 37.21
C ASN A 110 -3.11 -3.46 37.11
N LYS A 111 -1.84 -3.08 37.34
CA LYS A 111 -0.65 -3.95 37.28
C LYS A 111 -0.51 -4.69 35.94
N ARG A 112 -1.00 -4.10 34.85
CA ARG A 112 -0.87 -4.65 33.49
C ARG A 112 0.50 -4.33 32.86
N CYS A 113 1.20 -3.34 33.42
CA CYS A 113 2.54 -2.92 32.99
C CYS A 113 3.34 -2.36 34.16
N SER A 114 4.67 -2.39 34.06
CA SER A 114 5.57 -1.96 35.14
C SER A 114 6.15 -0.55 34.94
N ASN A 115 6.24 -0.08 33.71
CA ASN A 115 6.85 1.21 33.37
C ASN A 115 5.77 2.15 32.80
N PRO A 116 5.32 3.17 33.56
CA PRO A 116 4.31 4.10 33.07
C PRO A 116 4.84 4.88 31.86
N ASN A 117 3.91 5.33 31.01
CA ASN A 117 4.16 6.18 29.84
C ASN A 117 5.08 5.55 28.78
N LYS A 118 5.16 4.22 28.72
CA LYS A 118 6.02 3.47 27.78
C LYS A 118 5.28 2.32 27.11
N PHE A 119 5.82 1.82 26.00
CA PHE A 119 5.32 0.63 25.31
C PHE A 119 5.39 -0.59 26.21
N ILE A 120 4.30 -1.36 26.22
CA ILE A 120 4.16 -2.62 26.95
C ILE A 120 4.77 -3.74 26.09
N ILE A 121 6.08 -3.89 26.19
CA ILE A 121 6.84 -4.92 25.46
C ILE A 121 7.20 -6.04 26.42
N ASN A 122 6.48 -7.15 26.32
CA ASN A 122 6.66 -8.32 27.20
C ASN A 122 7.65 -9.34 26.63
N GLN A 123 8.39 -8.99 25.57
CA GLN A 123 9.26 -9.91 24.84
C GLN A 123 10.62 -9.30 24.55
N GLU A 124 11.64 -10.15 24.54
CA GLU A 124 12.99 -9.75 24.17
C GLU A 124 13.07 -9.41 22.66
N PRO A 125 13.93 -8.44 22.28
CA PRO A 125 14.18 -8.11 20.89
C PRO A 125 14.65 -9.36 20.13
N SER A 126 14.05 -9.60 18.97
CA SER A 126 14.33 -10.77 18.14
C SER A 126 14.41 -10.34 16.67
N LYS A 127 14.77 -11.26 15.77
CA LYS A 127 14.86 -10.92 14.34
C LYS A 127 13.54 -10.39 13.75
N ASP A 128 12.40 -10.77 14.33
CA ASP A 128 11.06 -10.40 13.87
C ASP A 128 10.41 -9.29 14.74
N LEU A 129 11.18 -8.69 15.66
CA LEU A 129 10.76 -7.66 16.61
C LEU A 129 11.89 -6.64 16.84
N PHE A 130 11.73 -5.44 16.30
CA PHE A 130 12.63 -4.32 16.50
C PHE A 130 11.93 -3.23 17.32
N TYR A 131 12.59 -2.77 18.38
CA TYR A 131 12.11 -1.68 19.21
C TYR A 131 13.22 -0.65 19.37
N LYS A 132 12.87 0.63 19.20
CA LYS A 132 13.79 1.73 19.41
C LYS A 132 13.08 2.93 20.01
N ARG A 133 13.75 3.56 20.97
CA ARG A 133 13.31 4.80 21.60
C ARG A 133 14.11 5.98 21.05
N PHE A 134 13.42 7.09 20.86
CA PHE A 134 13.96 8.37 20.46
C PHE A 134 13.58 9.40 21.51
N VAL A 135 14.58 10.11 22.03
CA VAL A 135 14.38 11.26 22.89
C VAL A 135 14.78 12.48 22.08
N PHE A 136 13.86 13.44 21.99
CA PHE A 136 14.03 14.69 21.27
C PHE A 136 14.10 15.85 22.26
N THR A 137 15.18 16.61 22.17
CA THR A 137 15.41 17.85 22.91
C THR A 137 16.12 18.84 21.98
N GLY A 138 15.46 19.93 21.58
CA GLY A 138 16.06 20.99 20.76
C GLY A 138 15.22 21.40 19.54
N GLU A 139 15.85 22.05 18.56
CA GLU A 139 15.11 22.63 17.43
C GLU A 139 14.82 21.65 16.30
N LYS A 140 15.77 20.77 15.97
CA LYS A 140 15.62 19.81 14.87
C LYS A 140 16.47 18.56 15.07
N GLN A 141 15.88 17.40 14.82
CA GLN A 141 16.55 16.10 14.86
C GLN A 141 15.96 15.20 13.78
N GLN A 142 16.86 14.57 13.01
CA GLN A 142 16.48 13.59 12.00
C GLN A 142 17.01 12.21 12.40
N ALA A 143 16.19 11.20 12.19
CA ALA A 143 16.52 9.81 12.46
C ALA A 143 16.12 8.95 11.27
N ARG A 144 17.09 8.18 10.76
CA ARG A 144 16.90 7.18 9.72
C ARG A 144 17.11 5.80 10.30
N LEU A 145 16.17 4.90 10.04
CA LEU A 145 16.24 3.50 10.46
C LEU A 145 16.04 2.57 9.29
N LEU A 146 16.87 1.53 9.24
CA LEU A 146 16.78 0.46 8.27
C LEU A 146 16.59 -0.86 9.01
N PHE A 147 15.44 -1.50 8.79
CA PHE A 147 15.12 -2.82 9.33
C PHE A 147 15.17 -3.86 8.20
N PRO A 148 16.14 -4.78 8.18
CA PRO A 148 16.19 -5.85 7.19
C PRO A 148 15.07 -6.85 7.46
N VAL A 149 14.32 -7.23 6.44
CA VAL A 149 13.18 -8.13 6.59
C VAL A 149 13.66 -9.59 6.51
N PRO A 150 13.52 -10.40 7.58
CA PRO A 150 14.06 -11.76 7.62
C PRO A 150 13.21 -12.79 6.85
N LYS A 151 11.88 -12.59 6.80
CA LYS A 151 10.92 -13.54 6.20
C LYS A 151 9.70 -12.83 5.63
N ASP A 152 9.06 -13.47 4.65
CA ASP A 152 7.80 -13.03 4.05
C ASP A 152 6.72 -12.96 5.13
N ASN A 153 6.26 -11.76 5.46
CA ASN A 153 5.21 -11.56 6.46
C ASN A 153 4.58 -10.16 6.36
N THR A 154 3.46 -9.99 7.06
CA THR A 154 2.94 -8.67 7.41
C THR A 154 3.68 -8.17 8.64
N TYR A 155 4.30 -7.00 8.52
CA TYR A 155 4.94 -6.27 9.61
C TYR A 155 4.11 -5.06 9.98
N PHE A 156 3.89 -4.86 11.27
CA PHE A 156 3.30 -3.67 11.84
C PHE A 156 4.43 -2.72 12.24
N VAL A 157 4.38 -1.51 11.70
CA VAL A 157 5.22 -0.39 12.09
C VAL A 157 4.37 0.53 12.96
N ILE A 158 4.77 0.66 14.22
CA ILE A 158 4.11 1.51 15.20
C ILE A 158 5.06 2.61 15.60
N LEU A 159 4.59 3.85 15.51
CA LEU A 159 5.24 5.01 16.09
C LEU A 159 4.29 5.59 17.12
N GLY A 160 4.74 5.76 18.36
CA GLY A 160 3.89 6.27 19.42
C GLY A 160 4.64 7.15 20.39
N VAL A 161 3.94 8.14 20.92
CA VAL A 161 4.37 8.94 22.06
C VAL A 161 3.41 8.60 23.19
N CYS A 162 3.89 7.87 24.19
CA CYS A 162 3.08 7.48 25.35
C CYS A 162 3.23 8.44 26.53
N ASP A 163 4.27 9.27 26.56
CA ASP A 163 4.46 10.29 27.60
C ASP A 163 3.60 11.54 27.33
N PRO A 164 2.62 11.86 28.20
CA PRO A 164 1.82 13.07 28.07
C PRO A 164 2.61 14.35 28.32
N SER A 165 3.85 14.27 28.81
CA SER A 165 4.75 15.41 29.06
C SER A 165 5.33 16.02 27.78
N VAL A 166 5.00 15.46 26.61
CA VAL A 166 5.41 15.97 25.31
C VAL A 166 4.88 17.37 25.06
N HIS A 167 5.74 18.28 24.63
CA HIS A 167 5.35 19.65 24.35
C HIS A 167 6.23 20.27 23.27
N ASN A 168 5.63 21.20 22.51
CA ASN A 168 6.33 22.01 21.53
C ASN A 168 7.09 21.18 20.46
N THR A 169 6.54 20.04 20.04
CA THR A 169 7.16 19.17 19.03
C THR A 169 6.25 18.88 17.86
N HIS A 170 6.87 18.80 16.68
CA HIS A 170 6.26 18.51 15.41
C HIS A 170 7.02 17.35 14.77
N ILE A 171 6.30 16.29 14.38
CA ILE A 171 6.90 15.10 13.78
C ILE A 171 6.38 14.94 12.35
N SER A 172 7.31 14.76 11.44
CA SER A 172 7.05 14.40 10.05
C SER A 172 7.98 13.27 9.61
N GLY A 173 7.65 12.58 8.54
CA GLY A 173 8.47 11.46 8.10
C GLY A 173 7.85 10.67 6.99
N HIS A 174 8.51 9.59 6.59
CA HIS A 174 7.97 8.64 5.64
C HIS A 174 8.46 7.23 5.95
N ILE A 175 7.60 6.27 5.61
CA ILE A 175 7.89 4.84 5.75
C ILE A 175 7.96 4.26 4.36
N THR A 176 9.09 3.63 4.03
CA THR A 176 9.34 2.98 2.76
C THR A 176 9.55 1.50 2.99
N ALA A 177 8.70 0.66 2.39
CA ALA A 177 8.87 -0.79 2.40
C ALA A 177 9.34 -1.26 1.03
N MET A 178 10.49 -1.93 1.00
CA MET A 178 11.07 -2.49 -0.21
C MET A 178 11.03 -4.02 -0.14
N SER A 179 10.31 -4.65 -1.07
CA SER A 179 10.35 -6.10 -1.24
C SER A 179 11.50 -6.51 -2.15
N SER A 180 11.90 -7.78 -2.12
CA SER A 180 13.02 -8.28 -2.94
C SER A 180 12.81 -8.14 -4.47
N TYR A 181 11.56 -7.91 -4.89
CA TYR A 181 11.17 -7.72 -6.30
C TYR A 181 10.94 -6.26 -6.71
N GLY A 182 11.05 -5.31 -5.76
CA GLY A 182 10.83 -3.88 -5.98
C GLY A 182 9.88 -3.25 -4.96
N HIS A 183 9.41 -2.04 -5.26
CA HIS A 183 8.58 -1.25 -4.35
C HIS A 183 7.11 -1.70 -4.30
N LEU A 184 6.69 -2.68 -5.11
CA LEU A 184 5.34 -3.20 -4.97
C LEU A 184 5.15 -3.88 -3.61
N PRO A 185 4.09 -3.52 -2.87
CA PRO A 185 3.63 -4.30 -1.73
C PRO A 185 3.35 -5.73 -2.17
N GLY A 186 3.66 -6.71 -1.32
CA GLY A 186 3.41 -8.10 -1.70
C GLY A 186 1.92 -8.42 -1.90
N SER A 187 1.00 -7.61 -1.36
CA SER A 187 -0.46 -7.76 -1.55
C SER A 187 -0.91 -7.47 -2.99
N THR A 188 -0.23 -6.57 -3.69
CA THR A 188 -0.53 -6.21 -5.09
C THR A 188 0.46 -6.81 -6.07
N PHE A 189 1.56 -7.41 -5.58
CA PHE A 189 2.57 -8.05 -6.42
C PHE A 189 2.00 -9.10 -7.38
N GLY A 190 1.03 -9.91 -6.94
CA GLY A 190 0.38 -10.93 -7.78
C GLY A 190 -0.39 -10.36 -8.98
N LEU A 191 -0.78 -9.08 -8.94
CA LEU A 191 -1.53 -8.43 -10.01
C LEU A 191 -0.69 -8.24 -11.28
N LEU A 192 0.58 -7.89 -11.13
CA LEU A 192 1.48 -7.63 -12.26
C LEU A 192 1.65 -8.84 -13.20
N PRO A 193 2.04 -10.05 -12.73
CA PRO A 193 2.14 -11.22 -13.60
C PRO A 193 0.78 -11.68 -14.10
N PHE A 194 -0.28 -11.57 -13.28
CA PHE A 194 -1.64 -11.88 -13.71
C PHE A 194 -2.07 -11.05 -14.93
N MET A 195 -1.87 -9.72 -14.88
CA MET A 195 -2.22 -8.83 -16.00
C MET A 195 -1.38 -9.09 -17.25
N LYS A 196 -0.11 -9.50 -17.09
CA LYS A 196 0.71 -9.94 -18.24
C LYS A 196 0.15 -11.20 -18.90
N VAL A 197 -0.24 -12.21 -18.12
CA VAL A 197 -0.87 -13.44 -18.64
C VAL A 197 -2.19 -13.13 -19.32
N MET A 198 -3.03 -12.28 -18.73
CA MET A 198 -4.30 -11.85 -19.33
C MET A 198 -4.10 -11.10 -20.64
N ALA A 199 -3.08 -10.24 -20.74
CA ALA A 199 -2.74 -9.56 -21.99
C ALA A 199 -2.40 -10.55 -23.11
N VAL A 200 -1.61 -11.59 -22.81
CA VAL A 200 -1.27 -12.65 -23.77
C VAL A 200 -2.52 -13.43 -24.18
N PHE A 201 -3.35 -13.83 -23.22
CA PHE A 201 -4.58 -14.57 -23.48
C PHE A 201 -5.54 -13.79 -24.39
N PHE A 202 -5.80 -12.50 -24.10
CA PHE A 202 -6.66 -11.68 -24.95
C PHE A 202 -6.06 -11.41 -26.32
N SER A 203 -4.72 -11.34 -26.43
CA SER A 203 -4.04 -11.21 -27.72
C SER A 203 -4.25 -12.45 -28.59
N VAL A 204 -4.15 -13.66 -28.02
CA VAL A 204 -4.45 -14.91 -28.73
C VAL A 204 -5.92 -14.95 -29.18
N LEU A 205 -6.85 -14.55 -28.29
CA LEU A 205 -8.27 -14.47 -28.64
C LEU A 205 -8.53 -13.48 -29.78
N LEU A 206 -7.86 -12.31 -29.77
CA LEU A 206 -7.95 -11.33 -30.84
C LEU A 206 -7.44 -11.91 -32.17
N CYS A 207 -6.32 -12.63 -32.17
CA CYS A 207 -5.81 -13.28 -33.38
C CYS A 207 -6.80 -14.32 -33.95
N ILE A 208 -7.37 -15.17 -33.09
CA ILE A 208 -8.39 -16.15 -33.49
C ILE A 208 -9.62 -15.44 -34.04
N TRP A 209 -10.06 -14.36 -33.37
CA TRP A 209 -11.21 -13.56 -33.80
C TRP A 209 -10.99 -12.94 -35.18
N ILE A 210 -9.84 -12.31 -35.40
CA ILE A 210 -9.47 -11.73 -36.70
C ILE A 210 -9.47 -12.81 -37.79
N TYR A 211 -8.88 -13.98 -37.51
CA TYR A 211 -8.89 -15.10 -38.46
C TYR A 211 -10.31 -15.51 -38.85
N ARG A 212 -11.22 -15.66 -37.87
CA ARG A 212 -12.62 -16.02 -38.11
C ARG A 212 -13.36 -14.92 -38.88
N CYS A 213 -13.17 -13.65 -38.53
CA CYS A 213 -13.73 -12.54 -39.29
C CYS A 213 -13.24 -12.53 -40.74
N CYS A 214 -11.96 -12.83 -41.00
CA CYS A 214 -11.40 -12.94 -42.34
C CYS A 214 -12.01 -14.10 -43.15
N SER A 215 -12.25 -15.25 -42.53
CA SER A 215 -12.88 -16.40 -43.19
C SER A 215 -14.35 -16.16 -43.54
N TYR A 216 -15.09 -15.46 -42.68
CA TYR A 216 -16.54 -15.24 -42.83
C TYR A 216 -16.91 -13.79 -43.16
N ARG A 217 -16.07 -13.07 -43.92
CA ARG A 217 -16.26 -11.63 -44.20
C ARG A 217 -17.61 -11.25 -44.81
N LYS A 218 -18.26 -12.18 -45.52
CA LYS A 218 -19.56 -11.94 -46.16
C LYS A 218 -20.74 -11.92 -45.19
N GLU A 219 -20.57 -12.41 -43.96
CA GLU A 219 -21.65 -12.51 -42.95
C GLU A 219 -21.40 -11.65 -41.71
N LEU A 220 -20.57 -10.61 -41.83
CA LEU A 220 -20.23 -9.75 -40.70
C LEU A 220 -21.40 -8.82 -40.31
N MET A 221 -22.00 -9.10 -39.16
CA MET A 221 -22.97 -8.21 -38.49
C MET A 221 -22.27 -7.18 -37.59
N SER A 222 -22.94 -6.04 -37.29
CA SER A 222 -22.42 -4.96 -36.44
C SER A 222 -21.91 -5.41 -35.06
N VAL A 223 -22.50 -6.48 -34.49
CA VAL A 223 -22.08 -7.06 -33.21
C VAL A 223 -20.63 -7.57 -33.26
N HIS A 224 -20.17 -8.07 -34.41
CA HIS A 224 -18.80 -8.58 -34.55
C HIS A 224 -17.75 -7.47 -34.47
N LEU A 225 -18.11 -6.26 -34.94
CA LEU A 225 -17.26 -5.07 -34.82
C LEU A 225 -17.16 -4.64 -33.36
N LEU A 226 -18.27 -4.69 -32.61
CA LEU A 226 -18.27 -4.36 -31.19
C LEU A 226 -17.38 -5.33 -30.38
N ILE A 227 -17.46 -6.64 -30.66
CA ILE A 227 -16.57 -7.65 -30.05
C ILE A 227 -15.10 -7.37 -30.33
N PHE A 228 -14.77 -7.02 -31.58
CA PHE A 228 -13.41 -6.65 -31.95
C PHE A 228 -12.90 -5.43 -31.16
N VAL A 229 -13.72 -4.39 -31.05
CA VAL A 229 -13.38 -3.18 -30.26
C VAL A 229 -13.16 -3.53 -28.80
N VAL A 230 -13.99 -4.39 -28.20
CA VAL A 230 -13.82 -4.81 -26.81
C VAL A 230 -12.56 -5.64 -26.59
N LEU A 231 -12.20 -6.53 -27.51
CA LEU A 231 -10.95 -7.28 -27.40
C LEU A 231 -9.71 -6.35 -27.44
N ILE A 232 -9.72 -5.34 -28.31
CA ILE A 232 -8.64 -4.35 -28.36
C ILE A 232 -8.56 -3.55 -27.06
N THR A 233 -9.70 -3.08 -26.53
CA THR A 233 -9.70 -2.28 -25.29
C THR A 233 -9.31 -3.11 -24.07
N LEU A 234 -9.67 -4.39 -24.01
CA LEU A 234 -9.20 -5.33 -22.98
C LEU A 234 -7.68 -5.50 -22.99
N ILE A 235 -7.06 -5.64 -24.17
CA ILE A 235 -5.61 -5.72 -24.30
C ILE A 235 -4.97 -4.40 -23.85
N ALA A 236 -5.53 -3.26 -24.30
CA ALA A 236 -5.05 -1.94 -23.92
C ALA A 236 -5.14 -1.69 -22.40
N ASP A 237 -6.21 -2.13 -21.74
CA ASP A 237 -6.37 -2.06 -20.28
C ASP A 237 -5.29 -2.89 -19.58
N CYS A 238 -5.08 -4.14 -20.01
CA CYS A 238 -4.05 -5.01 -19.43
C CYS A 238 -2.65 -4.39 -19.58
N ILE A 239 -2.32 -3.86 -20.76
CA ILE A 239 -1.03 -3.19 -21.00
C ILE A 239 -0.89 -1.93 -20.15
N GLY A 240 -1.94 -1.10 -20.06
CA GLY A 240 -1.94 0.11 -19.23
C GLY A 240 -1.70 -0.19 -17.76
N GLN A 241 -2.34 -1.25 -17.24
CA GLN A 241 -2.13 -1.69 -15.85
C GLN A 241 -0.72 -2.25 -15.63
N VAL A 242 -0.21 -3.07 -16.56
CA VAL A 242 1.17 -3.59 -16.48
C VAL A 242 2.18 -2.43 -16.50
N TRP A 243 1.96 -1.41 -17.32
CA TRP A 243 2.82 -0.23 -17.39
C TRP A 243 2.79 0.55 -16.07
N SER A 244 1.59 0.90 -15.58
CA SER A 244 1.41 1.63 -14.32
C SER A 244 2.08 0.89 -13.15
N LEU A 245 1.84 -0.42 -13.02
CA LEU A 245 2.40 -1.25 -11.97
C LEU A 245 3.92 -1.42 -12.11
N SER A 246 4.46 -1.51 -13.33
CA SER A 246 5.92 -1.65 -13.53
C SER A 246 6.66 -0.36 -13.17
N LEU A 247 6.13 0.80 -13.59
CA LEU A 247 6.67 2.11 -13.18
C LEU A 247 6.61 2.30 -11.67
N PHE A 248 5.50 1.89 -11.05
CA PHE A 248 5.37 1.92 -9.60
C PHE A 248 6.40 1.01 -8.92
N ASN A 249 6.67 -0.18 -9.46
CA ASN A 249 7.66 -1.10 -8.92
C ASN A 249 9.07 -0.53 -8.89
N GLU A 250 9.41 0.25 -9.91
CA GLU A 250 10.75 0.81 -10.09
C GLU A 250 10.93 2.08 -9.26
N ASN A 251 9.95 2.98 -9.29
CA ASN A 251 10.09 4.30 -8.70
C ASN A 251 9.55 4.40 -7.26
N GLY A 252 8.73 3.45 -6.81
CA GLY A 252 8.03 3.50 -5.52
C GLY A 252 6.91 4.54 -5.43
N VAL A 253 6.79 5.43 -6.42
CA VAL A 253 5.71 6.42 -6.57
C VAL A 253 4.85 6.10 -7.78
N TYR A 254 3.53 6.26 -7.64
CA TYR A 254 2.64 6.16 -8.80
C TYR A 254 2.84 7.37 -9.70
N SER A 255 3.13 7.13 -10.98
CA SER A 255 3.05 8.19 -11.98
C SER A 255 1.59 8.57 -12.18
N GLN A 256 1.24 9.80 -11.79
CA GLN A 256 -0.15 10.28 -11.83
C GLN A 256 -0.73 10.16 -13.24
N SER A 257 -0.02 10.63 -14.26
CA SER A 257 -0.49 10.64 -15.65
C SER A 257 -0.77 9.23 -16.19
N VAL A 258 0.16 8.30 -15.98
CA VAL A 258 0.02 6.91 -16.47
C VAL A 258 -1.11 6.19 -15.74
N THR A 259 -1.22 6.41 -14.43
CA THR A 259 -2.25 5.78 -13.60
C THR A 259 -3.64 6.29 -13.98
N VAL A 260 -3.80 7.60 -14.16
CA VAL A 260 -5.07 8.20 -14.60
C VAL A 260 -5.49 7.67 -15.97
N LEU A 261 -4.54 7.60 -16.92
CA LEU A 261 -4.83 7.05 -18.24
C LEU A 261 -5.29 5.58 -18.17
N SER A 262 -4.57 4.74 -17.40
CA SER A 262 -4.94 3.35 -17.19
C SER A 262 -6.33 3.21 -16.57
N LEU A 263 -6.69 4.07 -15.60
CA LEU A 263 -8.01 4.06 -14.97
C LEU A 263 -9.13 4.42 -15.95
N ILE A 264 -8.91 5.43 -16.80
CA ILE A 264 -9.85 5.82 -17.86
C ILE A 264 -10.06 4.66 -18.83
N THR A 265 -8.97 4.02 -19.29
CA THR A 265 -9.05 2.85 -20.18
C THR A 265 -9.81 1.69 -19.52
N SER A 266 -9.59 1.42 -18.24
CA SER A 266 -10.31 0.37 -17.52
C SER A 266 -11.81 0.68 -17.41
N ALA A 267 -12.17 1.91 -17.06
CA ALA A 267 -13.55 2.35 -16.98
C ALA A 267 -14.27 2.20 -18.34
N PHE A 268 -13.61 2.62 -19.42
CA PHE A 268 -14.13 2.48 -20.77
C PHE A 268 -14.32 1.02 -21.19
N THR A 269 -13.35 0.17 -20.89
CA THR A 269 -13.40 -1.28 -21.20
C THR A 269 -14.54 -1.98 -20.45
N ARG A 270 -14.75 -1.63 -19.17
CA ARG A 270 -15.88 -2.13 -18.37
C ARG A 270 -17.23 -1.66 -18.90
N ALA A 271 -17.31 -0.43 -19.40
CA ALA A 271 -18.53 0.08 -20.02
C ALA A 271 -18.86 -0.70 -21.32
N LEU A 272 -17.87 -0.86 -22.21
CA LEU A 272 -18.07 -1.56 -23.47
C LEU A 272 -18.41 -3.04 -23.29
N SER A 273 -17.76 -3.74 -22.35
CA SER A 273 -18.07 -5.14 -22.04
C SER A 273 -19.51 -5.32 -21.56
N ARG A 274 -20.02 -4.40 -20.74
CA ARG A 274 -21.44 -4.38 -20.33
C ARG A 274 -22.37 -4.12 -21.51
N CYS A 275 -22.03 -3.20 -22.42
CA CYS A 275 -22.81 -2.94 -23.62
C CYS A 275 -22.91 -4.18 -24.53
N ILE A 276 -21.81 -4.92 -24.71
CA ILE A 276 -21.83 -6.19 -25.44
C ILE A 276 -22.72 -7.21 -24.74
N ALA A 277 -22.56 -7.39 -23.43
CA ALA A 277 -23.37 -8.34 -22.69
C ALA A 277 -24.86 -8.05 -22.84
N LEU A 278 -25.25 -6.76 -22.78
CA LEU A 278 -26.63 -6.34 -23.03
C LEU A 278 -27.08 -6.59 -24.48
N ALA A 279 -26.24 -6.28 -25.48
CA ALA A 279 -26.56 -6.53 -26.88
C ALA A 279 -26.78 -8.04 -27.15
N LEU A 280 -25.97 -8.91 -26.54
CA LEU A 280 -26.12 -10.36 -26.68
C LEU A 280 -27.38 -10.91 -26.00
N VAL A 281 -27.79 -10.31 -24.88
CA VAL A 281 -29.00 -10.73 -24.16
C VAL A 281 -30.28 -10.26 -24.86
N LEU A 282 -30.25 -9.06 -25.46
CA LEU A 282 -31.43 -8.46 -26.09
C LEU A 282 -31.72 -9.02 -27.50
N GLY A 283 -30.71 -9.59 -28.18
CA GLY A 283 -30.86 -10.22 -29.50
C GLY A 283 -30.83 -9.22 -30.64
#